data_AF-A0A817CA08-F1
#
_entry.id   AF-A0A817CA08-F1
#
_cell.length_a   1.000
_cell.length_b   1.000
_cell.length_c   1.000
_cell.angle_alpha   90.00
_cell.angle_beta   90.00
_cell.angle_gamma   90.00
#
_symmetry.space_group_name_H-M   'P 1'
#
loop_
_entity.id
_entity.type
_entity.pdbx_description
1 polymer ?
#
loop_
_entity_poly.entity_id
_entity_poly.type
_entity_poly.pdbx_seq_one_letter_code
_entity_poly.pdbx_strand_id
1 'polypeptide(L)'
;MSVLLAPLMANTSDLKLARDDFHIAQLQNLILDFVTFCVEHHTYHMRNFLNKKDLLRRVLVLLKSKHQFLQLSALRFLRKIVGLKDEQYNLTIVRNNLFAPIVDAFKANKRRYNLLNSALIELFEFIRHEDMKILINCFVENFYSDFENITYVKTFHDLKLRYDAHRDRRERMLNDT
;
A
#
# COMPACT_ATOMS: atom_id res chain seq x y z
N MET A 1 18.86 -4.64 -14.13
CA MET A 1 17.53 -4.21 -13.62
C MET A 1 16.90 -3.05 -14.38
N SER A 2 17.64 -2.01 -14.80
CA SER A 2 17.03 -0.83 -15.46
C SER A 2 16.24 -1.15 -16.73
N VAL A 3 16.77 -2.05 -17.58
CA VAL A 3 16.09 -2.49 -18.82
C VAL A 3 14.81 -3.25 -18.53
N LEU A 4 14.83 -4.15 -17.54
CA LEU A 4 13.66 -4.96 -17.14
C LEU A 4 12.51 -4.09 -16.61
N LEU A 5 12.82 -3.03 -15.87
CA LEU A 5 11.80 -2.11 -15.36
C LEU A 5 11.33 -1.09 -16.40
N ALA A 6 12.05 -0.89 -17.51
CA ALA A 6 11.75 0.17 -18.47
C ALA A 6 10.28 0.18 -18.93
N PRO A 7 9.63 -0.97 -19.23
CA PRO A 7 8.21 -0.99 -19.59
C PRO A 7 7.30 -0.52 -18.45
N LEU A 8 7.61 -0.87 -17.20
CA LEU A 8 6.84 -0.42 -16.04
C LEU A 8 7.03 1.06 -15.77
N MET A 9 8.25 1.55 -15.86
CA MET A 9 8.58 2.96 -15.69
C MET A 9 7.92 3.83 -16.76
N ALA A 10 7.92 3.37 -18.02
CA ALA A 10 7.27 4.07 -19.13
C ALA A 10 5.74 4.06 -18.99
N ASN A 11 5.14 2.95 -18.58
CA ASN A 11 3.67 2.85 -18.48
C ASN A 11 3.09 3.60 -17.27
N THR A 12 3.94 3.99 -16.33
CA THR A 12 3.58 4.71 -15.10
C THR A 12 4.27 6.08 -15.02
N SER A 13 4.69 6.63 -16.17
CA SER A 13 5.28 7.96 -16.25
C SER A 13 4.29 9.01 -15.74
N ASP A 14 4.83 10.06 -15.10
CA ASP A 14 4.04 11.15 -14.51
C ASP A 14 2.93 10.70 -13.55
N LEU A 15 3.10 9.51 -12.95
CA LEU A 15 2.13 8.87 -12.06
C LEU A 15 0.76 8.63 -12.70
N LYS A 16 0.74 8.41 -14.02
CA LYS A 16 -0.43 8.10 -14.82
C LYS A 16 -0.25 6.77 -15.55
N LEU A 17 -1.34 6.04 -15.70
CA LEU A 17 -1.36 4.79 -16.46
C LEU A 17 -1.46 5.14 -17.95
N ALA A 18 -0.38 4.95 -18.70
CA ALA A 18 -0.32 5.34 -20.10
C ALA A 18 -1.12 4.40 -21.02
N ARG A 19 -1.00 3.09 -20.81
CA ARG A 19 -1.64 2.06 -21.63
C ARG A 19 -2.07 0.87 -20.77
N ASP A 20 -3.26 0.34 -21.06
CA ASP A 20 -3.91 -0.69 -20.24
C ASP A 20 -4.67 -1.72 -21.09
N ASP A 21 -4.01 -2.23 -22.12
CA ASP A 21 -4.47 -3.46 -22.80
C ASP A 21 -3.95 -4.71 -22.08
N PHE A 22 -4.48 -5.86 -22.46
CA PHE A 22 -4.18 -7.12 -21.81
C PHE A 22 -2.70 -7.50 -21.89
N HIS A 23 -2.04 -7.26 -23.03
CA HIS A 23 -0.64 -7.61 -23.22
C HIS A 23 0.28 -6.77 -22.33
N ILE A 24 0.04 -5.46 -22.29
CA ILE A 24 0.78 -4.56 -21.40
C ILE A 24 0.51 -4.95 -19.94
N ALA A 25 -0.73 -5.20 -19.56
CA ALA A 25 -1.07 -5.58 -18.19
C ALA A 25 -0.38 -6.89 -17.74
N GLN A 26 -0.29 -7.88 -18.62
CA GLN A 26 0.43 -9.12 -18.35
C GLN A 26 1.93 -8.90 -18.18
N LEU A 27 2.55 -8.08 -19.05
CA LEU A 27 3.95 -7.71 -18.92
C LEU A 27 4.23 -6.96 -17.61
N GLN A 28 3.38 -6.00 -17.23
CA GLN A 28 3.47 -5.30 -15.95
C GLN A 28 3.39 -6.29 -14.78
N ASN A 29 2.48 -7.26 -14.84
CA ASN A 29 2.34 -8.28 -13.80
C ASN A 29 3.62 -9.13 -13.64
N LEU A 30 4.21 -9.59 -14.74
CA LEU A 30 5.46 -10.38 -14.70
C LEU A 30 6.62 -9.59 -14.10
N ILE A 31 6.73 -8.30 -14.45
CA ILE A 31 7.72 -7.40 -13.88
C ILE A 31 7.48 -7.24 -12.37
N LEU A 32 6.23 -7.02 -11.95
CA LEU A 32 5.87 -6.91 -10.54
C LEU A 32 6.19 -8.17 -9.74
N ASP A 33 5.86 -9.35 -10.27
CA ASP A 33 6.12 -10.62 -9.58
C ASP A 33 7.63 -10.82 -9.37
N PHE A 34 8.45 -10.51 -10.38
CA PHE A 34 9.91 -10.57 -10.25
C PHE A 34 10.45 -9.56 -9.24
N VAL A 35 9.99 -8.31 -9.28
CA VAL A 35 10.46 -7.27 -8.35
C VAL A 35 10.01 -7.58 -6.91
N THR A 36 8.80 -8.13 -6.75
CA THR A 36 8.29 -8.61 -5.45
C THR A 36 9.22 -9.67 -4.88
N PHE A 37 9.57 -10.68 -5.69
CA PHE A 37 10.52 -11.71 -5.32
C PHE A 37 11.87 -11.12 -4.89
N CYS A 38 12.42 -10.17 -5.64
CA CYS A 38 13.68 -9.51 -5.27
C CYS A 38 13.56 -8.75 -3.93
N VAL A 39 12.44 -8.06 -3.69
CA VAL A 39 12.21 -7.34 -2.43
C VAL A 39 12.14 -8.29 -1.24
N GLU A 40 11.52 -9.45 -1.38
CA GLU A 40 11.41 -10.46 -0.32
C GLU A 40 12.77 -11.09 0.02
N HIS A 41 13.63 -11.32 -0.97
CA HIS A 41 14.90 -12.06 -0.77
C HIS A 41 16.12 -11.15 -0.58
N HIS A 42 16.02 -9.88 -0.99
CA HIS A 42 17.12 -8.92 -0.95
C HIS A 42 16.70 -7.58 -0.35
N THR A 43 15.86 -7.62 0.69
CA THR A 43 15.24 -6.50 1.42
C THR A 43 16.12 -5.24 1.51
N TYR A 44 17.32 -5.37 2.06
CA TYR A 44 18.23 -4.24 2.30
C TYR A 44 18.75 -3.62 0.99
N HIS A 45 19.15 -4.44 0.03
CA HIS A 45 19.69 -3.97 -1.25
C HIS A 45 18.61 -3.34 -2.13
N MET A 46 17.39 -3.89 -2.08
CA MET A 46 16.27 -3.39 -2.86
C MET A 46 15.79 -2.03 -2.36
N ARG A 47 16.00 -1.68 -1.09
CA ARG A 47 15.53 -0.40 -0.52
C ARG A 47 16.03 0.82 -1.28
N ASN A 48 17.33 0.88 -1.52
CA ASN A 48 17.93 1.99 -2.27
C ASN A 48 17.46 2.02 -3.72
N PHE A 49 17.25 0.86 -4.32
CA PHE A 49 16.75 0.73 -5.67
C PHE A 49 15.31 1.24 -5.81
N LEU A 50 14.42 0.82 -4.90
CA LEU A 50 13.02 1.27 -4.84
C LEU A 50 12.94 2.78 -4.66
N ASN A 51 13.73 3.35 -3.76
CA ASN A 51 13.74 4.78 -3.48
C ASN A 51 14.26 5.61 -4.65
N LYS A 52 15.40 5.22 -5.25
CA LYS A 52 16.00 5.95 -6.38
C LYS A 52 15.10 6.00 -7.62
N LYS A 53 14.22 5.02 -7.80
CA LYS A 53 13.31 4.94 -8.94
C LYS A 53 11.88 5.37 -8.62
N ASP A 54 11.61 5.77 -7.38
CA ASP A 54 10.25 6.05 -6.89
C ASP A 54 9.28 4.89 -7.21
N LEU A 55 9.78 3.66 -7.05
CA LEU A 55 9.13 2.49 -7.63
C LEU A 55 7.81 2.18 -6.93
N LEU A 56 7.71 2.37 -5.60
CA LEU A 56 6.47 2.13 -4.88
C LEU A 56 5.33 3.00 -5.43
N ARG A 57 5.55 4.32 -5.58
CA ARG A 57 4.53 5.23 -6.14
C ARG A 57 4.08 4.77 -7.52
N ARG A 58 5.04 4.41 -8.38
CA ARG A 58 4.78 3.93 -9.75
C ARG A 58 3.98 2.65 -9.78
N VAL A 59 4.33 1.66 -8.95
CA VAL A 59 3.56 0.42 -8.86
C VAL A 59 2.12 0.70 -8.43
N LEU A 60 1.90 1.60 -7.47
CA LEU A 60 0.54 1.92 -7.00
C LEU A 60 -0.33 2.63 -8.05
N VAL A 61 0.24 3.20 -9.11
CA VAL A 61 -0.53 3.69 -10.27
C VAL A 61 -1.32 2.56 -10.92
N LEU A 62 -0.79 1.33 -10.90
CA LEU A 62 -1.38 0.16 -11.55
C LEU A 62 -2.70 -0.29 -10.89
N LEU A 63 -3.01 0.21 -9.68
CA LEU A 63 -4.33 0.05 -9.07
C LEU A 63 -5.46 0.68 -9.89
N LYS A 64 -5.14 1.61 -10.80
CA LYS A 64 -6.10 2.21 -11.74
C LYS A 64 -6.37 1.36 -12.99
N SER A 65 -5.70 0.20 -13.14
CA SER A 65 -5.92 -0.70 -14.26
C SER A 65 -7.34 -1.25 -14.28
N LYS A 66 -7.91 -1.48 -15.47
CA LYS A 66 -9.17 -2.20 -15.65
C LYS A 66 -9.05 -3.70 -15.40
N HIS A 67 -7.81 -4.22 -15.36
CA HIS A 67 -7.52 -5.64 -15.16
C HIS A 67 -7.31 -5.94 -13.68
N GLN A 68 -8.27 -6.63 -13.07
CA GLN A 68 -8.25 -6.87 -11.63
C GLN A 68 -7.02 -7.65 -11.15
N PHE A 69 -6.49 -8.58 -11.95
CA PHE A 69 -5.28 -9.32 -11.59
C PHE A 69 -4.07 -8.40 -11.41
N LEU A 70 -3.96 -7.33 -12.20
CA LEU A 70 -2.86 -6.37 -12.11
C LEU A 70 -3.02 -5.48 -10.88
N GLN A 71 -4.25 -5.05 -10.58
CA GLN A 71 -4.56 -4.32 -9.33
C GLN A 71 -4.16 -5.15 -8.10
N LEU A 72 -4.54 -6.43 -8.09
CA LEU A 72 -4.18 -7.37 -7.03
C LEU A 72 -2.66 -7.58 -6.91
N SER A 73 -1.94 -7.63 -8.04
CA SER A 73 -0.48 -7.76 -8.04
C SER A 73 0.21 -6.52 -7.46
N ALA A 74 -0.23 -5.32 -7.82
CA ALA A 74 0.28 -4.08 -7.25
C ALA A 74 0.03 -3.97 -5.74
N LEU A 75 -1.17 -4.38 -5.30
CA LEU A 75 -1.50 -4.42 -3.88
C LEU A 75 -0.67 -5.47 -3.12
N ARG A 76 -0.48 -6.65 -3.70
CA ARG A 76 0.37 -7.72 -3.15
C ARG A 76 1.80 -7.22 -2.97
N PHE A 77 2.35 -6.51 -3.95
CA PHE A 77 3.69 -5.91 -3.86
C PHE A 77 3.82 -4.99 -2.65
N LEU A 78 2.88 -4.05 -2.46
CA LEU A 78 2.87 -3.19 -1.28
C LEU A 78 2.74 -4.00 0.02
N ARG A 79 1.83 -4.98 0.04
CA ARG A 79 1.61 -5.85 1.19
C ARG A 79 2.86 -6.64 1.59
N LYS A 80 3.68 -7.07 0.63
CA LYS A 80 4.98 -7.71 0.89
C LYS A 80 5.98 -6.72 1.50
N ILE A 81 6.06 -5.49 0.97
CA ILE A 81 6.92 -4.45 1.54
C ILE A 81 6.53 -4.13 2.99
N VAL A 82 5.24 -3.92 3.26
CA VAL A 82 4.73 -3.70 4.62
C VAL A 82 5.04 -4.91 5.50
N GLY A 83 4.91 -6.13 4.96
CA GLY A 83 5.25 -7.39 5.63
C GLY A 83 6.70 -7.54 6.08
N LEU A 84 7.64 -6.78 5.50
CA LEU A 84 9.03 -6.75 5.94
C LEU A 84 9.23 -6.04 7.29
N LYS A 85 8.22 -5.27 7.73
CA LYS A 85 8.23 -4.49 8.99
C LYS A 85 9.45 -3.56 9.14
N ASP A 86 10.08 -3.18 8.03
CA ASP A 86 11.23 -2.27 8.01
C ASP A 86 10.74 -0.82 8.16
N GLU A 87 11.30 -0.13 9.16
CA GLU A 87 10.91 1.24 9.52
C GLU A 87 11.12 2.24 8.38
N GLN A 88 12.18 2.07 7.59
CA GLN A 88 12.49 2.98 6.49
C GLN A 88 11.50 2.84 5.33
N TYR A 89 10.97 1.63 5.09
CA TYR A 89 9.85 1.44 4.16
C TYR A 89 8.59 2.11 4.70
N ASN A 90 8.28 1.95 5.99
CA ASN A 90 7.11 2.58 6.60
C ASN A 90 7.17 4.11 6.52
N LEU A 91 8.32 4.71 6.83
CA LEU A 91 8.56 6.14 6.68
C LEU A 91 8.41 6.60 5.22
N THR A 92 8.87 5.78 4.26
CA THR A 92 8.71 6.07 2.83
C THR A 92 7.23 6.05 2.44
N ILE A 93 6.45 5.08 2.92
CA ILE A 93 4.99 4.99 2.70
C ILE A 93 4.29 6.25 3.20
N VAL A 94 4.59 6.68 4.44
CA VAL A 94 3.99 7.87 5.04
C VAL A 94 4.42 9.15 4.31
N ARG A 95 5.72 9.38 4.16
CA ARG A 95 6.26 10.60 3.51
C ARG A 95 5.71 10.78 2.10
N ASN A 96 5.49 9.68 1.40
CA ASN A 96 5.01 9.70 0.03
C ASN A 96 3.49 9.62 -0.11
N ASN A 97 2.76 9.60 1.01
CA ASN A 97 1.31 9.44 1.06
C ASN A 97 0.80 8.24 0.25
N LEU A 98 1.46 7.09 0.40
CA LEU A 98 1.16 5.92 -0.43
C LEU A 98 -0.15 5.23 -0.08
N PHE A 99 -0.83 5.61 1.01
CA PHE A 99 -2.20 5.16 1.28
C PHE A 99 -3.24 5.83 0.39
N ALA A 100 -2.99 7.04 -0.12
CA ALA A 100 -3.93 7.72 -1.01
C ALA A 100 -4.39 6.85 -2.19
N PRO A 101 -3.50 6.26 -3.02
CA PRO A 101 -3.93 5.38 -4.11
C PRO A 101 -4.63 4.10 -3.64
N ILE A 102 -4.35 3.62 -2.42
CA ILE A 102 -5.05 2.45 -1.82
C ILE A 102 -6.49 2.82 -1.47
N VAL A 103 -6.67 3.97 -0.83
CA VAL A 103 -7.97 4.51 -0.44
C VAL A 103 -8.79 4.85 -1.68
N ASP A 104 -8.19 5.45 -2.70
CA ASP A 104 -8.85 5.73 -3.97
C ASP A 104 -9.32 4.43 -4.65
N ALA A 105 -8.47 3.39 -4.66
CA ALA A 105 -8.84 2.07 -5.19
C ALA A 105 -10.01 1.45 -4.40
N PHE A 106 -10.00 1.58 -3.08
CA PHE A 106 -11.09 1.12 -2.22
C PHE A 106 -12.42 1.82 -2.56
N LYS A 107 -12.41 3.16 -2.63
CA LYS A 107 -13.59 3.96 -2.98
C LYS A 107 -14.11 3.63 -4.39
N ALA A 108 -13.20 3.45 -5.35
CA ALA A 108 -13.53 3.11 -6.73
C ALA A 108 -14.17 1.72 -6.87
N ASN A 109 -13.82 0.78 -5.99
CA ASN A 109 -14.39 -0.57 -6.00
C ASN A 109 -15.86 -0.63 -5.53
N LYS A 110 -16.37 0.43 -4.88
CA LYS A 110 -17.74 0.52 -4.32
C LYS A 110 -18.06 -0.68 -3.39
N ARG A 111 -19.35 -0.95 -3.14
CA ARG A 111 -19.83 -2.14 -2.39
C ARG A 111 -19.64 -3.47 -3.14
N ARG A 112 -18.67 -3.58 -4.06
CA ARG A 112 -18.37 -4.85 -4.72
C ARG A 112 -17.51 -5.67 -3.77
N TYR A 113 -18.15 -6.59 -3.05
CA TYR A 113 -17.49 -7.56 -2.16
C TYR A 113 -16.70 -8.60 -2.97
N ASN A 114 -15.66 -8.16 -3.67
CA ASN A 114 -14.81 -8.98 -4.53
C ASN A 114 -13.42 -9.21 -3.90
N LEU A 115 -12.59 -9.99 -4.60
CA LEU A 115 -11.24 -10.33 -4.14
C LEU A 115 -10.36 -9.10 -3.87
N LEU A 116 -10.48 -8.05 -4.69
CA LEU A 116 -9.75 -6.81 -4.48
C LEU A 116 -10.18 -6.11 -3.19
N ASN A 117 -11.49 -6.06 -2.90
CA ASN A 117 -12.01 -5.51 -1.65
C ASN A 117 -11.42 -6.25 -0.45
N SER A 118 -11.48 -7.59 -0.47
CA SER A 118 -10.93 -8.42 0.61
C SER A 118 -9.43 -8.22 0.78
N ALA A 119 -8.67 -8.10 -0.31
CA ALA A 119 -7.23 -7.85 -0.24
C ALA A 119 -6.88 -6.45 0.30
N LEU A 120 -7.67 -5.42 -0.05
CA LEU A 120 -7.48 -4.07 0.49
C LEU A 120 -7.73 -4.05 2.00
N ILE A 121 -8.79 -4.72 2.46
CA ILE A 121 -9.10 -4.84 3.88
C ILE A 121 -8.02 -5.64 4.61
N GLU A 122 -7.53 -6.74 4.02
CA GLU A 122 -6.45 -7.55 4.61
C GLU A 122 -5.18 -6.73 4.86
N LEU A 123 -4.80 -5.81 3.96
CA LEU A 123 -3.65 -4.93 4.18
C LEU A 123 -3.79 -4.13 5.48
N PHE A 124 -4.97 -3.55 5.71
CA PHE A 124 -5.26 -2.77 6.90
C PHE A 124 -5.39 -3.63 8.16
N GLU A 125 -5.95 -4.84 8.04
CA GLU A 125 -5.95 -5.82 9.14
C GLU A 125 -4.53 -6.22 9.53
N PHE A 126 -3.65 -6.46 8.56
CA PHE A 126 -2.26 -6.79 8.84
C PHE A 126 -1.54 -5.65 9.58
N ILE A 127 -1.67 -4.41 9.08
CA ILE A 127 -1.11 -3.21 9.71
C ILE A 127 -1.56 -3.08 11.18
N ARG A 128 -2.85 -3.35 11.43
CA ARG A 128 -3.45 -3.33 12.77
C ARG A 128 -2.90 -4.44 13.66
N HIS A 129 -2.89 -5.67 13.15
CA HIS A 129 -2.46 -6.85 13.91
C HIS A 129 -0.99 -6.74 14.31
N GLU A 130 -0.16 -6.23 13.42
CA GLU A 130 1.28 -6.04 13.65
C GLU A 130 1.62 -4.76 14.43
N ASP A 131 0.60 -4.04 14.89
CA ASP A 131 0.71 -2.80 15.68
C ASP A 131 1.67 -1.77 15.07
N MET A 132 1.58 -1.59 13.74
CA MET A 132 2.49 -0.71 12.99
C MET A 132 2.15 0.77 13.21
N LYS A 133 2.52 1.32 14.36
CA LYS A 133 2.12 2.64 14.87
C LYS A 133 2.21 3.77 13.85
N ILE A 134 3.33 3.90 13.14
CA ILE A 134 3.55 4.96 12.13
C ILE A 134 2.52 4.87 10.99
N LEU A 135 2.22 3.65 10.52
CA LEU A 135 1.25 3.42 9.46
C LEU A 135 -0.19 3.60 9.95
N ILE A 136 -0.49 3.12 11.16
CA ILE A 136 -1.80 3.31 11.81
C ILE A 136 -2.11 4.80 11.94
N ASN A 137 -1.18 5.58 12.50
CA ASN A 137 -1.36 7.03 12.67
C ASN A 137 -1.57 7.71 11.31
N CYS A 138 -0.70 7.43 10.34
CA CYS A 138 -0.83 7.99 9.00
C CYS A 138 -2.19 7.68 8.36
N PHE A 139 -2.66 6.44 8.45
CA PHE A 139 -3.98 6.09 7.91
C PHE A 139 -5.11 6.82 8.64
N VAL A 140 -5.12 6.77 9.97
CA VAL A 140 -6.23 7.29 10.77
C VAL A 140 -6.34 8.81 10.66
N GLU A 141 -5.22 9.52 10.74
CA GLU A 141 -5.19 10.98 10.68
C GLU A 141 -5.62 11.53 9.32
N ASN A 142 -5.33 10.82 8.23
CA ASN A 142 -5.52 11.35 6.87
C ASN A 142 -6.73 10.77 6.13
N PHE A 143 -7.22 9.59 6.51
CA PHE A 143 -8.20 8.85 5.70
C PHE A 143 -9.39 8.26 6.47
N TYR A 144 -9.36 8.16 7.81
CA TYR A 144 -10.40 7.45 8.55
C TYR A 144 -11.82 7.98 8.32
N SER A 145 -11.97 9.29 8.10
CA SER A 145 -13.29 9.91 7.83
C SER A 145 -14.01 9.28 6.63
N ASP A 146 -13.26 8.79 5.63
CA ASP A 146 -13.84 8.11 4.47
C ASP A 146 -14.32 6.68 4.79
N PHE A 147 -13.88 6.11 5.91
CA PHE A 147 -14.10 4.72 6.31
C PHE A 147 -15.02 4.56 7.51
N GLU A 148 -15.40 5.65 8.20
CA GLU A 148 -16.25 5.63 9.40
C GLU A 148 -17.59 4.91 9.16
N ASN A 149 -18.19 5.10 7.97
CA ASN A 149 -19.48 4.49 7.63
C ASN A 149 -19.37 3.06 7.09
N ILE A 150 -18.18 2.45 7.10
CA ILE A 150 -17.98 1.07 6.65
C ILE A 150 -18.23 0.13 7.82
N THR A 151 -19.41 -0.49 7.84
CA THR A 151 -19.88 -1.32 8.95
C THR A 151 -19.86 -2.83 8.68
N TYR A 152 -19.65 -3.24 7.42
CA TYR A 152 -19.62 -4.67 7.07
C TYR A 152 -18.32 -5.39 7.51
N VAL A 153 -17.30 -4.63 7.93
CA VAL A 153 -16.09 -5.13 8.59
C VAL A 153 -15.75 -4.27 9.79
N LYS A 154 -15.12 -4.86 10.81
CA LYS A 154 -14.66 -4.15 12.01
C LYS A 154 -13.28 -3.50 11.84
N THR A 155 -12.55 -3.87 10.80
CA THR A 155 -11.14 -3.49 10.53
C THR A 155 -10.84 -2.02 10.79
N PHE A 156 -11.60 -1.11 10.19
CA PHE A 156 -11.32 0.33 10.24
C PHE A 156 -11.63 0.91 11.62
N HIS A 157 -12.72 0.48 12.24
CA HIS A 157 -13.06 0.86 13.62
C HIS A 157 -12.00 0.35 14.60
N ASP A 158 -11.55 -0.89 14.45
CA ASP A 158 -10.52 -1.46 15.31
C ASP A 158 -9.16 -0.79 15.11
N LEU A 159 -8.85 -0.31 13.89
CA LEU A 159 -7.67 0.52 13.60
C LEU A 159 -7.74 1.86 14.36
N LYS A 160 -8.91 2.51 14.36
CA LYS A 160 -9.15 3.75 15.09
C LYS A 160 -8.98 3.56 16.60
N LEU A 161 -9.54 2.47 17.16
CA LEU A 161 -9.36 2.13 18.57
C LEU A 161 -7.88 1.92 18.94
N ARG A 162 -7.10 1.28 18.05
CA ARG A 162 -5.65 1.12 18.25
C ARG A 162 -4.90 2.44 18.24
N TYR A 163 -5.25 3.33 17.31
CA TYR A 163 -4.71 4.70 17.26
C TYR A 163 -4.98 5.47 18.56
N ASP A 164 -6.22 5.47 19.04
CA ASP A 164 -6.61 6.18 20.27
C ASP A 164 -5.87 5.62 21.49
N ALA A 165 -5.74 4.28 21.58
CA ALA A 165 -4.93 3.66 22.63
C ALA A 165 -3.44 4.03 22.56
N HIS A 166 -2.87 4.30 21.37
CA HIS A 166 -1.50 4.82 21.24
C HIS A 166 -1.37 6.24 21.77
N ARG A 167 -2.36 7.08 21.47
CA ARG A 167 -2.39 8.47 21.93
C ARG A 167 -2.53 8.56 23.44
N ASP A 168 -3.49 7.85 24.03
CA ASP A 168 -3.71 7.84 25.48
C ASP A 168 -2.45 7.40 26.25
N ARG A 169 -1.77 6.35 25.74
CA ARG A 169 -0.51 5.88 26.34
C ARG A 169 0.57 6.95 26.29
N ARG A 170 0.71 7.66 25.16
CA ARG A 170 1.70 8.72 25.00
C ARG A 170 1.40 9.92 25.91
N GLU A 171 0.14 10.31 26.03
CA GLU A 171 -0.29 11.42 26.89
C GLU A 171 -0.04 11.11 28.37
N ARG A 172 -0.31 9.89 28.84
CA ARG A 172 0.04 9.47 30.22
C ARG A 172 1.54 9.54 30.50
N MET A 173 2.37 9.02 29.59
CA MET A 173 3.83 9.09 29.75
C MET A 173 4.35 10.53 29.85
N LEU A 174 3.74 11.47 29.13
CA LEU A 174 4.11 12.89 29.17
C LEU A 174 3.66 13.58 30.46
N ASN A 175 2.54 13.14 31.05
CA ASN A 175 2.01 13.71 32.29
C ASN A 175 2.70 13.16 33.56
N ASP A 176 3.36 12.00 33.44
CA ASP A 176 4.12 11.36 34.53
C ASP A 176 5.61 11.80 34.56
N THR A 177 6.03 12.71 33.67
CA THR A 177 7.41 13.26 33.58
C THR A 177 7.45 14.73 33.97
#